data_AF-A0AAV4F991-F1
#
_entry.id   AF-A0AAV4F991-F1
#
_cell.length_a   1.000
_cell.length_b   1.000
_cell.length_c   1.000
_cell.angle_alpha   90.00
_cell.angle_beta   90.00
_cell.angle_gamma   90.00
#
_symmetry.space_group_name_H-M   'P 1'
#
loop_
_entity.id
_entity.type
_entity.pdbx_description
1 polymer ?
#
loop_
_entity_poly.entity_id
_entity_poly.type
_entity_poly.pdbx_seq_one_letter_code
_entity_poly.pdbx_strand_id
1 'polypeptide(L)'
;MWCYRRLLKVPWTEEKSNKEIMRMANVGEKLLQQLMKRKLGYAGLIMRGSSGPLLRLSLKGKTEGKRGQERPRRNWMDDVKEWSGSTKYGDTKRKAENREERRDIMVANLRTEDGT
;
A
#
# COMPACT_ATOMS: atom_id res chain seq x y z
N MET A 1 10.97 12.03 -10.21
CA MET A 1 10.91 12.32 -11.67
C MET A 1 12.17 11.96 -12.43
N TRP A 2 13.35 12.09 -11.84
CA TRP A 2 14.63 11.81 -12.50
C TRP A 2 14.74 10.42 -13.13
N CYS A 3 14.35 9.35 -12.41
CA CYS A 3 14.37 7.98 -12.94
C CYS A 3 13.51 7.82 -14.20
N TYR A 4 12.29 8.40 -14.23
CA TYR A 4 11.40 8.32 -15.38
C TYR A 4 11.91 9.14 -16.57
N ARG A 5 12.46 10.34 -16.34
CA ARG A 5 13.09 11.14 -17.41
C ARG A 5 14.25 10.40 -18.07
N ARG A 6 15.06 9.71 -17.27
CA ARG A 6 16.19 8.91 -17.77
C ARG A 6 15.73 7.66 -18.52
N LEU A 7 14.69 6.98 -18.02
CA LEU A 7 14.10 5.80 -18.67
C LEU A 7 13.47 6.15 -20.02
N LEU A 8 12.73 7.26 -20.09
CA LEU A 8 12.08 7.78 -21.30
C LEU A 8 13.04 8.56 -22.22
N LYS A 9 14.31 8.72 -21.82
CA LYS A 9 15.33 9.51 -22.53
C LYS A 9 14.88 10.94 -22.86
N VAL A 10 14.10 11.56 -21.96
CA VAL A 10 13.64 12.95 -22.11
C VAL A 10 14.80 13.89 -21.80
N PRO A 11 15.31 14.68 -22.76
CA PRO A 11 16.34 15.66 -22.49
C PRO A 11 15.78 16.77 -21.59
N TRP A 12 16.66 17.39 -20.80
CA TRP A 12 16.26 18.45 -19.88
C TRP A 12 15.74 19.70 -20.60
N THR A 13 16.13 19.89 -21.86
CA THR A 13 15.69 20.98 -22.74
C THR A 13 14.23 20.86 -23.17
N GLU A 14 13.61 19.69 -23.04
CA GLU A 14 12.24 19.48 -23.53
C GLU A 14 11.16 20.06 -22.60
N GLU A 15 11.52 20.73 -21.49
CA GLU A 15 10.64 21.40 -20.50
C GLU A 15 9.29 20.70 -20.18
N LYS A 16 9.22 19.38 -20.36
CA LYS A 16 7.97 18.64 -20.15
C LYS A 16 7.54 18.67 -18.70
N SER A 17 6.24 18.85 -18.50
CA SER A 17 5.67 18.85 -17.17
C SER A 17 5.79 17.47 -16.53
N ASN A 18 5.84 17.45 -15.20
CA ASN A 18 5.92 16.19 -14.45
C ASN A 18 4.68 15.29 -14.71
N LYS A 19 3.50 15.88 -14.96
CA LYS A 19 2.28 15.12 -15.28
C LYS A 19 2.39 14.41 -16.64
N GLU A 20 2.95 15.07 -17.65
CA GLU A 20 3.14 14.47 -18.97
C GLU A 20 4.15 13.33 -18.95
N ILE A 21 5.24 13.46 -18.19
CA ILE A 21 6.22 12.38 -18.03
C ILE A 21 5.60 11.15 -17.38
N MET A 22 4.69 11.34 -16.43
CA MET A 22 3.95 10.23 -15.81
C MET A 22 2.96 9.58 -16.79
N ARG A 23 2.30 10.37 -17.66
CA ARG A 23 1.48 9.85 -18.76
C ARG A 23 2.32 9.05 -19.77
N MET A 24 3.46 9.59 -20.19
CA MET A 24 4.37 8.94 -21.15
C MET A 24 4.96 7.64 -20.60
N ALA A 25 5.32 7.63 -19.32
CA ALA A 25 5.77 6.42 -18.66
C ALA A 25 4.65 5.38 -18.50
N ASN A 26 3.38 5.79 -18.64
CA ASN A 26 2.20 4.99 -18.34
C ASN A 26 2.24 4.42 -16.90
N VAL A 27 2.85 5.16 -15.96
CA VAL A 27 3.04 4.76 -14.55
C VAL A 27 2.06 5.45 -13.60
N GLY A 28 1.13 6.25 -14.12
CA GLY A 28 0.07 6.86 -13.30
C GLY A 28 -0.87 5.81 -12.69
N GLU A 29 -1.15 5.96 -11.38
CA GLU A 29 -2.13 5.22 -10.55
C GLU A 29 -1.91 3.70 -10.40
N LYS A 30 -1.68 2.99 -11.51
CA LYS A 30 -1.48 1.54 -11.56
C LYS A 30 -0.38 1.05 -10.65
N LEU A 31 0.74 1.77 -10.52
CA LEU A 31 1.84 1.35 -9.66
C LEU A 31 1.47 1.43 -8.18
N LEU A 32 0.88 2.55 -7.75
CA LEU A 32 0.45 2.74 -6.36
C LEU A 32 -0.62 1.72 -6.00
N GLN A 33 -1.61 1.55 -6.87
CA GLN A 33 -2.68 0.56 -6.75
C GLN A 33 -2.13 -0.88 -6.69
N GLN A 34 -1.15 -1.23 -7.53
CA GLN A 34 -0.49 -2.54 -7.47
C GLN A 34 0.27 -2.75 -6.16
N LEU A 35 0.94 -1.71 -5.67
CA LEU A 35 1.71 -1.75 -4.44
C LEU A 35 0.78 -1.88 -3.23
N MET A 36 -0.33 -1.14 -3.21
CA MET A 36 -1.41 -1.27 -2.22
C MET A 36 -1.99 -2.69 -2.24
N LYS A 37 -2.33 -3.22 -3.41
CA LYS A 37 -2.87 -4.59 -3.56
C LYS A 37 -1.89 -5.64 -3.04
N ARG A 38 -0.60 -5.54 -3.37
CA ARG A 38 0.43 -6.46 -2.86
C ARG A 38 0.57 -6.36 -1.34
N LYS A 39 0.60 -5.15 -0.81
CA LYS A 39 0.77 -4.86 0.62
C LYS A 39 -0.43 -5.34 1.45
N LEU A 40 -1.66 -5.13 0.97
CA LEU A 40 -2.88 -5.69 1.56
C LEU A 40 -2.94 -7.22 1.42
N GLY A 41 -2.58 -7.73 0.24
CA GLY A 41 -2.43 -9.16 -0.05
C GLY A 41 -1.63 -9.89 1.01
N TYR A 42 -0.42 -9.38 1.24
CA TYR A 42 0.51 -9.94 2.19
C TYR A 42 0.09 -9.74 3.64
N ALA A 43 -0.47 -8.58 4.00
CA ALA A 43 -1.04 -8.36 5.33
C ALA A 43 -2.15 -9.36 5.67
N GLY A 44 -3.04 -9.66 4.70
CA GLY A 44 -4.07 -10.68 4.86
C GLY A 44 -3.52 -12.10 5.07
N LEU A 45 -2.43 -12.46 4.38
CA LEU A 45 -1.72 -13.73 4.60
C LEU A 45 -1.13 -13.83 6.03
N ILE A 46 -0.54 -12.75 6.52
CA ILE A 46 -0.02 -12.68 7.90
C ILE A 46 -1.16 -12.84 8.92
N MET A 47 -2.29 -12.13 8.71
CA MET A 47 -3.42 -12.19 9.63
C MET A 47 -4.06 -13.57 9.70
N ARG A 48 -4.20 -14.26 8.55
CA ARG A 48 -4.69 -15.65 8.47
C ARG A 48 -3.79 -16.63 9.22
N GLY A 49 -2.49 -16.34 9.26
CA GLY A 49 -1.55 -17.07 10.08
C GLY A 49 -0.70 -18.10 9.40
N SER A 50 -0.70 -18.12 8.07
CA SER A 50 0.22 -18.93 7.27
C SER A 50 1.68 -18.46 7.35
N SER A 51 1.93 -17.31 8.00
CA SER A 51 3.23 -16.60 7.96
C SER A 51 4.02 -16.70 9.28
N GLY A 52 3.55 -17.52 10.23
CA GLY A 52 4.19 -17.70 11.54
C GLY A 52 3.87 -16.62 12.58
N PRO A 53 4.28 -16.83 13.86
CA PRO A 53 3.94 -15.95 14.98
C PRO A 53 4.70 -14.61 14.96
N LEU A 54 5.96 -14.61 14.50
CA LEU A 54 6.82 -13.43 14.48
C LEU A 54 6.29 -12.32 13.56
N LEU A 55 5.95 -12.67 12.31
CA LEU A 55 5.39 -11.72 11.35
C LEU A 55 4.07 -11.12 11.85
N ARG A 56 3.28 -11.91 12.58
CA ARG A 56 2.02 -11.46 13.18
C ARG A 56 2.24 -10.49 14.34
N LEU A 57 3.27 -10.71 15.15
CA LEU A 57 3.66 -9.81 16.23
C LEU A 57 4.21 -8.48 15.67
N SER A 58 5.06 -8.56 14.64
CA SER A 58 5.61 -7.42 13.93
C SER A 58 4.51 -6.57 13.27
N LEU A 59 3.54 -7.21 12.60
CA LEU A 59 2.40 -6.52 11.99
C LEU A 59 1.51 -5.81 13.03
N LYS A 60 1.35 -6.39 14.23
CA LYS A 60 0.63 -5.74 15.34
C LYS A 60 1.39 -4.55 15.94
N GLY A 61 2.66 -4.35 15.59
CA GLY A 61 3.50 -3.29 16.15
C GLY A 61 3.87 -3.52 17.62
N LYS A 62 3.66 -4.73 18.15
CA LYS A 62 4.03 -5.12 19.53
C LYS A 62 5.45 -5.65 19.58
N THR A 63 6.41 -4.90 19.04
CA THR A 63 7.83 -5.19 19.24
C THR A 63 8.27 -4.52 20.53
N GLU A 64 9.05 -5.22 21.33
CA GLU A 64 9.63 -4.67 22.56
C GLU A 64 10.57 -3.50 22.25
N GLY A 65 10.47 -2.42 23.01
CA GLY A 65 11.32 -1.22 22.89
C GLY A 65 10.57 0.08 22.63
N LYS A 66 11.19 1.20 23.02
CA LYS A 66 10.67 2.56 22.75
C LYS A 66 10.96 2.92 21.29
N ARG A 67 9.96 3.46 20.59
CA ARG A 67 10.13 3.90 19.19
C ARG A 67 11.16 5.04 19.13
N GLY A 68 12.19 4.88 18.30
CA GLY A 68 13.18 5.94 18.05
C GLY A 68 12.53 7.19 17.45
N GLN A 69 13.02 8.37 17.85
CA GLN A 69 12.44 9.68 17.53
C GLN A 69 12.40 9.98 16.03
N GLU A 70 13.31 9.39 15.25
CA GLU A 70 13.45 9.62 13.80
C GLU A 70 12.63 8.66 12.93
N ARG A 71 12.02 7.62 13.50
CA ARG A 71 11.26 6.64 12.71
C ARG A 71 9.91 7.25 12.29
N PRO A 72 9.50 7.14 11.01
CA PRO A 72 8.21 7.67 10.54
C PRO A 72 7.07 7.21 11.44
N ARG A 73 6.16 8.12 11.84
CA ARG A 73 5.03 7.82 12.75
C ARG A 73 4.04 6.81 12.15
N ARG A 74 3.85 6.89 10.83
CA ARG A 74 3.02 6.00 10.03
C ARG A 74 3.67 4.62 9.93
N ASN A 75 2.97 3.60 10.42
CA ASN A 75 3.38 2.21 10.31
C ASN A 75 2.55 1.49 9.23
N TRP A 76 2.97 0.29 8.84
CA TRP A 76 2.24 -0.52 7.85
C TRP A 76 0.80 -0.80 8.28
N MET A 77 0.55 -1.01 9.57
CA MET A 77 -0.79 -1.28 10.08
C MET A 77 -1.72 -0.06 9.94
N ASP A 78 -1.18 1.16 10.00
CA ASP A 78 -1.92 2.39 9.73
C ASP A 78 -2.36 2.45 8.26
N ASP A 79 -1.47 2.08 7.32
CA ASP A 79 -1.82 1.99 5.90
C ASP A 79 -2.92 0.96 5.63
N VAL A 80 -2.81 -0.22 6.25
CA VAL A 80 -3.79 -1.29 6.07
C VAL A 80 -5.14 -0.88 6.67
N LYS A 81 -5.16 -0.16 7.80
CA LYS A 81 -6.40 0.36 8.40
C LYS A 81 -7.07 1.41 7.52
N GLU A 82 -6.28 2.37 7.02
CA GLU A 82 -6.74 3.44 6.13
C GLU A 82 -7.34 2.85 4.85
N TRP A 83 -6.61 1.95 4.18
CA TRP A 83 -7.09 1.33 2.95
C TRP A 83 -8.21 0.31 3.19
N SER A 84 -8.26 -0.38 4.34
CA SER A 84 -9.37 -1.33 4.61
C SER A 84 -10.63 -0.67 5.17
N GLY A 85 -10.66 0.66 5.31
CA GLY A 85 -11.75 1.41 5.94
C GLY A 85 -12.05 0.90 7.35
N SER A 86 -11.02 0.52 8.11
CA SER A 86 -11.17 -0.10 9.43
C SER A 86 -10.32 0.64 10.47
N THR A 87 -10.93 1.05 11.57
CA THR A 87 -10.22 1.80 12.62
C THR A 87 -9.42 0.86 13.55
N LYS A 88 -9.92 -0.36 13.78
CA LYS A 88 -9.33 -1.32 14.72
C LYS A 88 -8.74 -2.52 14.00
N TYR A 89 -7.64 -3.05 14.55
CA TYR A 89 -6.99 -4.27 14.05
C TYR A 89 -7.91 -5.49 14.05
N GLY A 90 -8.78 -5.63 15.06
CA GLY A 90 -9.73 -6.74 15.15
C GLY A 90 -10.69 -6.80 13.96
N ASP A 91 -11.20 -5.64 13.54
CA ASP A 91 -12.11 -5.53 12.39
C ASP A 91 -11.38 -5.88 11.09
N THR A 92 -10.15 -5.38 10.92
CA THR A 92 -9.30 -5.74 9.77
C THR A 92 -8.98 -7.23 9.75
N LYS A 93 -8.73 -7.86 10.91
CA LYS A 93 -8.44 -9.30 11.02
C LYS A 93 -9.66 -10.14 10.61
N ARG A 94 -10.86 -9.79 11.11
CA ARG A 94 -12.11 -10.48 10.77
C ARG A 94 -12.38 -10.42 9.26
N LYS A 95 -12.22 -9.23 8.68
CA LYS A 95 -12.30 -8.99 7.24
C LYS A 95 -11.26 -9.77 6.44
N ALA A 96 -10.04 -9.92 6.95
CA ALA A 96 -8.97 -10.67 6.29
C ALA A 96 -9.17 -12.20 6.33
N GLU A 97 -9.88 -12.71 7.35
CA GLU A 97 -10.24 -14.12 7.51
C GLU A 97 -11.38 -14.53 6.56
N ASN A 98 -12.35 -13.63 6.31
CA ASN A 98 -13.40 -13.86 5.33
C ASN A 98 -12.84 -13.73 3.90
N ARG A 99 -13.01 -14.77 3.08
CA ARG A 99 -12.47 -14.84 1.71
C ARG A 99 -13.10 -13.80 0.78
N GLU A 100 -14.39 -13.51 0.95
CA GLU A 100 -15.14 -12.56 0.11
C GLU A 100 -14.81 -11.12 0.51
N GLU A 101 -14.91 -10.79 1.80
CA GLU A 101 -14.54 -9.46 2.30
C GLU A 101 -13.08 -9.11 2.02
N ARG A 102 -12.18 -10.09 2.08
CA ARG A 102 -10.77 -9.89 1.70
C ARG A 102 -10.61 -9.54 0.23
N ARG A 103 -11.33 -10.24 -0.65
CA ARG A 103 -11.31 -9.95 -2.09
C ARG A 103 -11.87 -8.55 -2.33
N ASP A 104 -12.96 -8.20 -1.68
CA ASP A 104 -13.55 -6.86 -1.77
C ASP A 104 -12.62 -5.78 -1.23
N ILE A 105 -11.92 -5.94 -0.11
CA ILE A 105 -10.96 -4.92 0.35
C ILE A 105 -9.76 -4.77 -0.59
N MET A 106 -9.34 -5.85 -1.24
CA MET A 106 -8.27 -5.80 -2.24
C MET A 106 -8.73 -5.20 -3.58
N VAL A 107 -10.04 -5.11 -3.83
CA VAL A 107 -10.64 -4.70 -5.11
C VAL A 107 -11.39 -3.37 -5.01
N ALA A 108 -12.03 -3.06 -3.88
CA ALA A 108 -12.83 -1.86 -3.64
C ALA A 108 -12.00 -0.58 -3.69
N ASN A 109 -10.77 -0.63 -3.18
CA ASN A 109 -9.83 0.49 -3.26
C ASN A 109 -9.29 0.74 -4.68
N LEU A 110 -9.58 -0.15 -5.64
CA LEU A 110 -9.28 0.08 -7.06
C LEU A 110 -10.44 0.77 -7.79
N ARG A 111 -11.63 0.85 -7.18
CA ARG A 111 -12.86 1.38 -7.80
C ARG A 111 -13.16 2.83 -7.40
N THR A 112 -12.59 3.32 -6.30
CA THR A 112 -12.91 4.63 -5.72
C THR A 112 -12.21 5.82 -6.39
N GLU A 113 -11.30 5.59 -7.33
CA GLU A 113 -10.53 6.67 -7.99
C GLU A 113 -10.90 6.87 -9.48
N ASP A 114 -11.74 6.00 -10.06
CA ASP A 114 -12.22 6.10 -11.46
C ASP A 114 -13.25 7.25 -11.68
N GLY A 115 -13.36 8.19 -10.74
CA GLY A 115 -14.27 9.32 -10.82
C GLY A 115 -13.73 10.55 -10.10
N THR A 116 -12.83 11.30 -10.74
CA THR A 116 -12.97 12.72 -11.15
C THR A 116 -11.66 13.19 -11.77
#